data_AF-A0A952WA46-F1
#
_entry.id   AF-A0A952WA46-F1
#
_cell.length_a   1.000
_cell.length_b   1.000
_cell.length_c   1.000
_cell.angle_alpha   90.00
_cell.angle_beta   90.00
_cell.angle_gamma   90.00
#
_symmetry.space_group_name_H-M   'P 1'
#
loop_
_entity.id
_entity.type
_entity.pdbx_description
1 polymer ?
#
loop_
_entity_poly.entity_id
_entity_poly.type
_entity_poly.pdbx_seq_one_letter_code
_entity_poly.pdbx_strand_id
1 'polypeptide(L)'
;MQPILSPAFKESTKWQTLSAPAKCALEGMLQFVTRKHCDWVIEGTPKQIGDWIGPEVNLNATEIVTALRELDTAGCIRRGRVGNGSSFIVAPVVVDR
;
A
#
# COMPACT_ATOMS: atom_id res chain seq x y z
N MET A 1 16.30 -3.74 -5.25
CA MET A 1 15.92 -2.34 -5.51
C MET A 1 14.66 -2.07 -4.71
N GLN A 2 14.60 -0.96 -3.97
CA GLN A 2 13.40 -0.61 -3.21
C GLN A 2 12.45 0.14 -4.15
N PRO A 3 11.20 -0.33 -4.33
CA PRO A 3 10.28 0.31 -5.26
C PRO A 3 9.87 1.70 -4.75
N ILE A 4 9.69 2.63 -5.68
CA ILE A 4 9.16 3.97 -5.39
C ILE A 4 7.88 4.21 -6.20
N LEU A 5 6.98 5.03 -5.67
CA LEU A 5 5.85 5.53 -6.45
C LEU A 5 6.36 6.35 -7.62
N SER A 6 5.86 6.07 -8.82
CA SER A 6 6.24 6.85 -10.00
C SER A 6 5.86 8.33 -9.81
N PRO A 7 6.69 9.29 -10.32
CA PRO A 7 6.35 10.72 -10.26
C PRO A 7 4.99 11.02 -10.89
N ALA A 8 4.69 10.42 -12.04
CA ALA A 8 3.40 10.54 -12.72
C ALA A 8 2.22 10.10 -11.83
N PHE A 9 2.40 9.05 -11.01
CA PHE A 9 1.36 8.65 -10.06
C PHE A 9 1.17 9.69 -8.94
N LYS A 10 2.26 10.28 -8.42
CA LYS A 10 2.21 11.35 -7.42
C LYS A 10 1.56 12.64 -7.96
N GLU A 11 1.60 12.87 -9.26
CA GLU A 11 0.92 14.00 -9.92
C GLU A 11 -0.55 13.72 -10.25
N SER A 12 -0.98 12.46 -10.22
CA SER A 12 -2.33 12.07 -10.58
C SER A 12 -3.40 12.61 -9.62
N THR A 13 -4.59 12.91 -10.14
CA THR A 13 -5.75 13.32 -9.33
C THR A 13 -6.06 12.30 -8.23
N LYS A 14 -5.91 11.00 -8.53
CA LYS A 14 -6.11 9.91 -7.57
C LYS A 14 -5.24 10.10 -6.34
N TRP A 15 -3.93 10.31 -6.52
CA TRP A 15 -3.02 10.54 -5.40
C TRP A 15 -3.36 11.83 -4.66
N GLN A 16 -3.64 12.91 -5.38
CA GLN A 16 -3.90 14.21 -4.75
C GLN A 16 -5.14 14.19 -3.84
N THR A 17 -6.19 13.46 -4.22
CA THR A 17 -7.43 13.32 -3.43
C THR A 17 -7.31 12.42 -2.19
N LEU A 18 -6.24 11.63 -2.07
CA LEU A 18 -6.05 10.77 -0.90
C LEU A 18 -5.80 11.58 0.38
N SER A 19 -6.32 11.07 1.49
CA SER A 19 -6.04 11.58 2.82
C SER A 19 -4.55 11.47 3.17
N ALA A 20 -4.07 12.32 4.10
CA ALA A 20 -2.69 12.24 4.56
C ALA A 20 -2.34 10.85 5.15
N PRO A 21 -3.21 10.21 5.97
CA PRO A 21 -2.97 8.84 6.43
C PRO A 21 -2.88 7.82 5.29
N ALA A 22 -3.71 7.95 4.24
CA ALA A 22 -3.65 7.07 3.08
C ALA A 22 -2.34 7.22 2.28
N LYS A 23 -1.86 8.46 2.10
CA LYS A 23 -0.56 8.75 1.47
C LYS A 23 0.59 8.15 2.29
N CYS A 24 0.62 8.39 3.60
CA CYS A 24 1.64 7.87 4.50
C CYS A 24 1.63 6.34 4.54
N ALA A 25 0.46 5.71 4.68
CA ALA A 25 0.34 4.25 4.67
C ALA A 25 0.86 3.66 3.34
N LEU A 26 0.56 4.30 2.20
CA LEU A 26 1.00 3.83 0.89
C LEU A 26 2.52 3.91 0.73
N GLU A 27 3.15 4.99 1.18
CA GLU A 27 4.60 5.14 1.13
C GLU A 27 5.32 4.20 2.12
N GLY A 28 4.81 4.08 3.34
CA GLY A 28 5.34 3.14 4.34
C GLY A 28 5.24 1.69 3.90
N MET A 29 4.22 1.34 3.12
CA MET A 29 4.05 0.01 2.55
C MET A 29 5.15 -0.36 1.53
N LEU A 30 5.74 0.60 0.82
CA LEU A 30 6.72 0.36 -0.26
C LEU A 30 7.95 -0.46 0.18
N GLN A 31 8.33 -0.35 1.44
CA GLN A 31 9.46 -1.12 2.00
C GLN A 31 9.18 -2.63 2.08
N PHE A 32 7.91 -3.03 2.09
CA PHE A 32 7.47 -4.44 2.18
C PHE A 32 7.00 -5.01 0.84
N VAL A 33 7.02 -4.19 -0.23
CA VAL A 33 6.57 -4.59 -1.56
C VAL A 33 7.61 -5.52 -2.19
N THR A 34 7.15 -6.63 -2.75
CA THR A 34 7.96 -7.58 -3.52
C THR A 34 7.43 -7.74 -4.94
N ARG A 35 8.30 -7.99 -5.92
CA ARG A 35 7.90 -8.22 -7.32
C ARG A 35 7.58 -9.71 -7.54
N LYS A 36 6.35 -10.04 -7.95
CA LYS A 36 5.95 -11.41 -8.33
C LYS A 36 5.35 -11.43 -9.73
N HIS A 37 5.90 -12.29 -10.59
CA HIS A 37 5.56 -12.42 -12.02
C HIS A 37 5.72 -11.12 -12.83
N CYS A 38 4.83 -10.15 -12.64
CA CYS A 38 4.89 -8.78 -13.20
C CYS A 38 4.23 -7.73 -12.29
N ASP A 39 3.71 -8.15 -11.13
CA ASP A 39 2.99 -7.29 -10.19
C ASP A 39 3.81 -7.04 -8.94
N TRP A 40 3.53 -5.90 -8.30
CA TRP A 40 4.11 -5.51 -7.03
C TRP A 40 3.13 -5.82 -5.91
N VAL A 41 3.54 -6.66 -4.97
CA VAL A 41 2.65 -7.24 -3.97
C VAL A 41 3.23 -7.14 -2.56
N ILE A 42 2.35 -6.89 -1.61
CA ILE A 42 2.62 -7.00 -0.17
C ILE A 42 1.77 -8.16 0.34
N GLU A 43 2.42 -9.15 0.95
CA GLU A 43 1.74 -10.31 1.52
C GLU A 43 1.47 -10.04 2.99
N GLY A 44 0.21 -9.76 3.35
CA GLY A 44 -0.16 -9.46 4.72
C GLY A 44 -1.63 -9.08 4.84
N THR A 45 -2.23 -9.45 5.96
CA THR A 45 -3.56 -8.94 6.32
C THR A 45 -3.48 -7.43 6.62
N PRO A 46 -4.57 -6.66 6.46
CA PRO A 46 -4.57 -5.23 6.80
C PRO A 46 -4.09 -4.94 8.23
N LYS A 47 -4.36 -5.85 9.18
CA LYS A 47 -3.88 -5.73 10.55
C LYS A 47 -2.37 -5.91 10.65
N GLN A 48 -1.81 -6.97 10.03
CA GLN A 48 -0.36 -7.18 10.00
C GLN A 48 0.37 -6.02 9.33
N ILE A 49 -0.17 -5.50 8.23
CA ILE A 49 0.40 -4.32 7.55
C ILE A 49 0.35 -3.09 8.48
N GLY A 50 -0.76 -2.90 9.20
CA GLY A 50 -0.89 -1.90 10.26
C GLY A 50 0.20 -2.01 11.31
N ASP A 51 0.46 -3.22 11.80
CA ASP A 51 1.50 -3.48 12.81
C ASP A 51 2.92 -3.27 12.25
N TRP A 52 3.14 -3.52 10.95
CA TRP A 52 4.44 -3.33 10.30
C TRP A 52 4.78 -1.88 10.02
N ILE A 53 3.83 -1.09 9.48
CA ILE A 53 4.10 0.29 9.07
C ILE A 53 3.80 1.30 10.20
N GLY A 54 2.94 0.96 11.16
CA GLY A 54 2.51 1.86 12.25
C GLY A 54 3.64 2.61 12.95
N PRO A 55 4.70 1.90 13.40
CA PRO A 55 5.86 2.54 14.03
C PRO A 55 6.63 3.49 13.08
N GLU A 56 6.70 3.16 11.80
CA GLU A 56 7.46 3.92 10.79
C GLU A 56 6.75 5.20 10.35
N VAL A 57 5.43 5.15 10.21
CA VAL A 57 4.63 6.28 9.73
C VAL A 57 3.96 7.06 10.86
N ASN A 58 4.21 6.69 12.12
CA ASN A 58 3.60 7.28 13.32
C ASN A 58 2.06 7.34 13.25
N LEU A 59 1.44 6.29 12.71
CA LEU A 59 -0.01 6.11 12.64
C LEU A 59 -0.42 4.91 13.48
N ASN A 60 -1.60 4.99 14.10
CA ASN A 60 -2.13 3.84 14.81
C ASN A 60 -2.68 2.78 13.82
N ALA A 61 -2.76 1.53 14.26
CA ALA A 61 -3.22 0.42 13.40
C ALA A 61 -4.63 0.65 12.83
N THR A 62 -5.52 1.34 13.55
CA THR A 62 -6.88 1.64 13.10
C THR A 62 -6.91 2.67 11.96
N GLU A 63 -6.06 3.70 12.05
CA GLU A 63 -5.85 4.69 10.99
C GLU A 63 -5.32 4.03 9.74
N ILE A 64 -4.36 3.11 9.88
CA ILE A 64 -3.80 2.37 8.75
C ILE A 64 -4.86 1.48 8.11
N VAL A 65 -5.64 0.73 8.89
CA VAL A 65 -6.74 -0.08 8.34
C VAL A 65 -7.76 0.77 7.58
N THR A 66 -8.04 1.98 8.08
CA THR A 66 -8.93 2.94 7.40
C THR A 66 -8.32 3.46 6.10
N ALA A 67 -7.04 3.85 6.14
CA ALA A 67 -6.26 4.24 4.96
C ALA A 67 -6.22 3.14 3.89
N LEU A 68 -6.03 1.87 4.28
CA LEU A 68 -6.05 0.74 3.34
C LEU A 68 -7.43 0.56 2.69
N ARG A 69 -8.54 0.85 3.39
CA ARG A 69 -9.88 0.83 2.77
C ARG A 69 -10.07 1.97 1.77
N GLU A 70 -9.57 3.16 2.09
CA GLU A 70 -9.58 4.31 1.19
C GLU A 70 -8.78 4.03 -0.08
N LEU A 71 -7.56 3.51 0.06
CA LEU A 71 -6.68 3.15 -1.05
C LEU A 71 -7.32 2.11 -1.98
N ASP A 72 -8.02 1.11 -1.42
CA ASP A 72 -8.75 0.11 -2.22
C ASP A 72 -9.94 0.73 -2.95
N THR A 73 -10.69 1.60 -2.28
CA THR A 73 -11.84 2.32 -2.89
C THR A 73 -11.38 3.26 -4.01
N ALA A 74 -10.24 3.93 -3.84
CA ALA A 74 -9.62 4.77 -4.87
C ALA A 74 -8.99 3.97 -6.02
N GLY A 75 -8.94 2.63 -5.90
CA GLY A 75 -8.27 1.75 -6.85
C GLY A 75 -6.76 1.97 -6.91
N CYS A 76 -6.16 2.50 -5.84
CA CYS A 76 -4.72 2.66 -5.69
C CYS A 76 -4.06 1.33 -5.28
N ILE A 77 -4.83 0.45 -4.64
CA ILE A 77 -4.42 -0.92 -4.35
C ILE A 77 -5.52 -1.89 -4.74
N ARG A 78 -5.19 -3.18 -4.82
CA ARG A 78 -6.18 -4.26 -4.87
C ARG A 78 -5.94 -5.25 -3.76
N ARG A 79 -7.01 -5.56 -3.01
CA ARG A 79 -7.01 -6.64 -2.02
C ARG A 79 -7.34 -7.97 -2.70
N GLY A 80 -6.48 -8.96 -2.55
CA GLY A 80 -6.73 -10.33 -2.98
C GLY A 80 -6.56 -11.31 -1.83
N ARG A 81 -7.05 -12.55 -2.02
CA ARG A 81 -6.92 -13.64 -1.05
C ARG A 81 -6.40 -14.87 -1.77
N VAL A 82 -5.33 -15.47 -1.27
CA VAL A 82 -4.89 -16.81 -1.71
C VAL A 82 -5.53 -17.87 -0.80
N GLY A 83 -5.70 -19.09 -1.33
CA GLY A 83 -6.51 -20.17 -0.73
C GLY A 83 -6.04 -20.64 0.67
N ASN A 84 -4.86 -20.23 1.10
CA ASN A 84 -4.27 -20.43 2.42
C ASN A 84 -4.60 -19.30 3.43
N GLY A 85 -5.44 -18.33 3.05
CA GLY A 85 -5.92 -17.28 3.94
C GLY A 85 -5.09 -16.00 3.95
N SER A 86 -3.96 -15.95 3.24
CA SER A 86 -3.13 -14.75 3.14
C SER A 86 -3.81 -13.71 2.25
N SER A 87 -3.97 -12.49 2.78
CA SER A 87 -4.37 -11.34 1.98
C SER A 87 -3.14 -10.76 1.29
N PHE A 88 -3.26 -10.38 0.02
CA PHE A 88 -2.24 -9.57 -0.64
C PHE A 88 -2.80 -8.20 -1.01
N ILE A 89 -1.93 -7.20 -0.93
CA ILE A 89 -2.19 -5.85 -1.41
C ILE A 89 -1.32 -5.65 -2.65
N VAL A 90 -1.95 -5.51 -3.82
CA VAL A 90 -1.25 -5.08 -5.04
C VAL A 90 -0.95 -3.60 -4.90
N ALA A 91 0.32 -3.23 -4.90
CA ALA A 91 0.77 -1.84 -4.85
C ALA A 91 0.46 -1.12 -6.18
N PRO A 92 0.32 0.22 -6.17
CA PRO A 92 0.13 1.02 -7.39
C PRO A 92 1.33 0.91 -8.34
N VAL A 93 1.29 1.63 -9.46
CA VAL A 93 2.41 1.74 -10.42
C VAL A 93 3.66 2.28 -9.71
N VAL A 94 4.53 1.36 -9.31
CA VAL A 94 5.84 1.60 -8.74
C VAL A 94 6.93 1.31 -9.77
N VAL A 95 8.02 2.07 -9.70
CA VAL A 95 9.20 1.91 -10.55
C VAL A 95 10.39 1.50 -9.70
N ASP A 96 11.27 0.67 -10.28
CA ASP A 96 12.53 0.27 -9.66
C ASP A 96 13.47 1.50 -9.54
N ARG A 97 14.06 1.70 -8.37
CA ARG A 97 15.10 2.71 -8.11
C ARG A 97 16.50 2.12 -8.20
#